data_AF-A0A8X6IVD7-F1
#
_entry.id   AF-A0A8X6IVD7-F1
#
_cell.length_a   1.000
_cell.length_b   1.000
_cell.length_c   1.000
_cell.angle_alpha   90.00
_cell.angle_beta   90.00
_cell.angle_gamma   90.00
#
_symmetry.space_group_name_H-M   'P 1'
#
loop_
_entity.id
_entity.type
_entity.pdbx_description
1 polymer ?
#
loop_
_entity_poly.entity_id
_entity_poly.type
_entity_poly.pdbx_seq_one_letter_code
_entity_poly.pdbx_strand_id
1 'polypeptide(L)'
;DNQLTKIPDDLFTQMPNLQTLGIRNNRIGTIKKEALDNDGARLTYLMLDGNPLKCDCDLVWLMHSKPEVLQGSCESPKKLHGKELKDLSASDFNC
;
A
#
# COMPACT_ATOMS: atom_id res chain seq x y z
N ASP A 1 -15.72 -1.55 9.85
CA ASP A 1 -15.24 -2.28 8.66
C ASP A 1 -15.90 -1.75 7.40
N ASN A 2 -15.11 -1.56 6.35
CA ASN A 2 -15.57 -1.15 5.02
C ASN A 2 -15.27 -2.29 4.02
N GLN A 3 -15.79 -2.18 2.80
CA GLN A 3 -15.62 -3.21 1.76
C GLN A 3 -14.88 -2.67 0.53
N LEU A 4 -13.98 -1.71 0.72
CA LEU A 4 -13.21 -1.14 -0.37
C LEU A 4 -12.31 -2.22 -0.98
N THR A 5 -12.37 -2.36 -2.30
CA THR A 5 -11.54 -3.30 -3.05
C THR A 5 -10.47 -2.61 -3.89
N LYS A 6 -10.66 -1.31 -4.17
CA LYS A 6 -9.79 -0.48 -5.00
C LYS A 6 -9.82 0.96 -4.51
N ILE A 7 -8.74 1.68 -4.79
CA ILE A 7 -8.65 3.13 -4.63
C ILE A 7 -8.68 3.73 -6.03
N PRO A 8 -9.57 4.70 -6.33
CA PRO A 8 -9.55 5.43 -7.59
C PRO A 8 -8.23 6.16 -7.79
N ASP A 9 -7.76 6.21 -9.04
CA ASP A 9 -6.44 6.74 -9.38
C ASP A 9 -6.29 8.25 -9.08
N ASP A 10 -7.39 8.99 -8.99
CA ASP A 10 -7.44 10.44 -8.81
C ASP A 10 -7.91 10.90 -7.41
N LEU A 11 -8.21 9.96 -6.51
CA LEU A 11 -8.92 10.25 -5.26
C LEU A 11 -8.22 11.30 -4.39
N PHE A 12 -6.87 11.28 -4.34
CA PHE A 12 -6.09 12.15 -3.47
C PHE A 12 -5.46 13.35 -4.17
N THR A 13 -5.70 13.54 -5.47
CA THR A 13 -5.12 14.64 -6.28
C THR A 13 -5.43 16.05 -5.74
N GLN A 14 -6.56 16.21 -5.04
CA GLN A 14 -6.97 17.49 -4.43
C GLN A 14 -6.64 17.56 -2.92
N MET A 15 -5.77 16.68 -2.42
CA MET A 15 -5.38 16.60 -1.01
C MET A 15 -3.87 16.79 -0.81
N PRO A 16 -3.29 17.95 -1.17
CA PRO A 16 -1.83 18.17 -1.17
C PRO A 16 -1.17 18.04 0.21
N ASN A 17 -1.95 18.16 1.28
CA ASN A 17 -1.46 18.06 2.67
C ASN A 17 -1.76 16.71 3.33
N LEU A 18 -2.19 15.70 2.57
CA LEU A 18 -2.49 14.39 3.13
C LEU A 18 -1.20 13.71 3.60
N GLN A 19 -1.10 13.46 4.91
CA GLN A 19 0.06 12.81 5.54
C GLN A 19 -0.26 11.41 6.06
N THR A 20 -1.51 11.16 6.42
CA THR A 20 -1.94 9.92 7.06
C THR A 20 -3.08 9.30 6.28
N LEU A 21 -2.91 8.07 5.83
CA LEU A 21 -3.96 7.28 5.20
C LEU A 21 -4.13 5.95 5.94
N GLY A 22 -5.30 5.79 6.56
CA GLY A 22 -5.70 4.55 7.22
C GLY A 22 -6.88 3.90 6.51
N ILE A 23 -6.64 2.74 5.90
CA ILE A 23 -7.65 1.97 5.17
C ILE A 23 -7.63 0.50 5.61
N ARG A 24 -7.37 0.27 6.90
CA ARG A 24 -7.37 -1.04 7.53
C ARG A 24 -8.70 -1.77 7.39
N ASN A 25 -8.67 -3.10 7.47
CA ASN A 25 -9.84 -3.98 7.46
C ASN A 25 -10.78 -3.70 6.26
N ASN A 26 -10.19 -3.66 5.07
CA ASN A 26 -10.88 -3.59 3.80
C ASN A 26 -10.55 -4.83 2.96
N ARG A 27 -10.85 -4.81 1.67
CA ARG A 27 -10.62 -5.92 0.73
C ARG A 27 -9.66 -5.52 -0.39
N ILE A 28 -8.72 -4.64 -0.09
CA ILE A 28 -7.76 -4.10 -1.07
C ILE A 28 -6.69 -5.14 -1.33
N GLY A 29 -6.62 -5.63 -2.57
CA GLY A 29 -5.58 -6.56 -2.98
C GLY A 29 -4.30 -5.86 -3.48
N THR A 30 -4.45 -4.70 -4.11
CA THR A 30 -3.33 -3.93 -4.64
C THR A 30 -3.69 -2.45 -4.63
N ILE A 31 -2.67 -1.60 -4.61
CA ILE A 31 -2.81 -0.16 -4.72
C ILE A 31 -1.85 0.26 -5.81
N LYS A 32 -2.36 0.87 -6.87
CA LYS A 32 -1.51 1.43 -7.91
C LYS A 32 -0.75 2.63 -7.37
N LYS A 33 0.47 2.86 -7.89
CA LYS A 33 1.27 4.03 -7.54
C LYS A 33 0.48 5.31 -7.79
N GLU A 34 -0.17 5.43 -8.94
CA GLU A 34 -0.91 6.61 -9.37
C GLU A 34 -2.04 6.96 -8.40
N ALA A 35 -2.67 5.96 -7.80
CA ALA A 35 -3.76 6.17 -6.85
C ALA A 35 -3.31 6.84 -5.54
N LEU A 36 -2.02 6.82 -5.20
CA LEU A 36 -1.46 7.47 -4.00
C LEU A 36 -0.38 8.50 -4.33
N ASP A 37 0.04 8.61 -5.59
CA ASP A 37 1.03 9.56 -6.07
C ASP A 37 0.35 10.91 -6.34
N ASN A 38 0.30 11.74 -5.30
CA ASN A 38 -0.33 13.05 -5.34
C ASN A 38 0.70 14.15 -5.69
N ASP A 39 1.20 14.14 -6.93
CA ASP A 39 2.16 15.11 -7.46
C ASP A 39 3.39 15.33 -6.54
N GLY A 40 3.93 14.25 -5.98
CA GLY A 40 5.10 14.28 -5.10
C GLY A 40 4.80 14.48 -3.61
N ALA A 41 3.54 14.67 -3.21
CA ALA A 41 3.15 14.58 -1.80
C ALA A 41 3.32 13.13 -1.31
N ARG A 42 4.15 12.94 -0.28
CA ARG A 42 4.43 11.62 0.31
C ARG A 42 3.66 11.45 1.61
N LEU A 43 2.94 10.34 1.71
CA LEU A 43 2.35 9.92 2.97
C LEU A 43 3.46 9.65 4.00
N THR A 44 3.24 10.12 5.22
CA THR A 44 4.07 9.82 6.38
C THR A 44 3.62 8.52 7.04
N TYR A 45 2.31 8.29 7.12
CA TYR A 45 1.70 7.13 7.75
C TYR A 45 0.74 6.42 6.79
N LEU A 46 1.00 5.16 6.48
CA LEU A 46 0.15 4.31 5.65
C LEU A 46 -0.20 3.02 6.39
N MET A 47 -1.50 2.82 6.66
CA MET A 47 -2.00 1.68 7.44
C MET A 47 -2.96 0.83 6.61
N LEU A 48 -2.50 -0.36 6.22
CA LEU A 48 -3.16 -1.32 5.33
C LEU A 48 -3.51 -2.64 6.02
N ASP A 49 -3.33 -2.77 7.33
CA ASP A 49 -3.60 -3.99 8.09
C ASP A 49 -4.99 -4.57 7.80
N GLY A 50 -5.10 -5.90 7.76
CA GLY A 50 -6.36 -6.58 7.50
C GLY A 50 -6.87 -6.46 6.06
N ASN A 51 -6.01 -6.10 5.10
CA ASN A 51 -6.29 -6.18 3.67
C ASN A 51 -5.59 -7.40 3.03
N PRO A 52 -6.20 -8.05 2.04
CA PRO A 52 -5.63 -9.22 1.35
C PRO A 52 -4.55 -8.82 0.31
N LEU A 53 -3.48 -8.17 0.76
CA LEU A 53 -2.48 -7.58 -0.12
C LEU A 53 -1.73 -8.63 -0.95
N LYS A 54 -1.67 -8.41 -2.26
CA LYS A 54 -0.87 -9.16 -3.22
C LYS A 54 0.46 -8.45 -3.40
N CYS A 55 1.49 -8.97 -2.75
CA CYS A 55 2.84 -8.44 -2.79
C CYS A 55 3.57 -8.94 -4.04
N ASP A 56 3.27 -8.30 -5.16
CA ASP A 56 3.91 -8.51 -6.47
C ASP A 56 4.34 -7.17 -7.10
N CYS A 57 4.64 -7.19 -8.40
CA CYS A 57 5.14 -6.02 -9.12
C CYS A 57 4.18 -4.83 -9.16
N ASP A 58 2.88 -5.05 -8.96
CA ASP A 58 1.92 -3.96 -8.90
C ASP A 58 2.02 -3.20 -7.56
N LEU A 59 2.55 -3.85 -6.52
CA LEU A 59 2.65 -3.29 -5.16
C LEU A 59 4.09 -2.93 -4.74
N VAL A 60 5.10 -3.34 -5.52
CA VAL A 60 6.54 -3.14 -5.23
C VAL A 60 6.92 -1.66 -5.03
N TRP A 61 6.18 -0.73 -5.63
CA TRP A 61 6.42 0.70 -5.50
C TRP A 61 6.35 1.18 -4.03
N LEU A 62 5.58 0.50 -3.17
CA LEU A 62 5.50 0.84 -1.74
C LEU A 62 6.87 0.75 -1.06
N MET A 63 7.73 -0.18 -1.50
CA MET A 63 9.09 -0.34 -0.95
C MET A 63 10.00 0.86 -1.29
N HIS A 64 9.66 1.58 -2.37
CA HIS A 64 10.36 2.81 -2.77
C HIS A 64 9.74 4.05 -2.11
N SER A 65 8.42 4.02 -1.85
CA SER A 65 7.69 5.12 -1.25
C SER A 65 8.13 5.46 0.18
N LYS A 66 8.71 4.48 0.91
CA LYS A 66 9.33 4.60 2.25
C LYS A 66 8.63 5.63 3.17
N PRO A 67 7.33 5.45 3.49
CA PRO A 67 6.70 6.24 4.55
C PRO A 67 7.39 5.92 5.89
N GLU A 68 7.29 6.84 6.85
CA GLU A 68 7.85 6.61 8.21
C GLU A 68 7.16 5.42 8.89
N VAL A 69 5.85 5.27 8.64
CA VAL A 69 5.07 4.13 9.12
C VAL A 69 4.39 3.46 7.93
N LEU A 70 4.76 2.20 7.70
CA LEU A 70 4.08 1.29 6.79
C LEU A 70 3.56 0.09 7.57
N GLN A 71 2.24 -0.04 7.68
CA GLN A 71 1.61 -1.17 8.35
C GLN A 71 0.76 -1.96 7.36
N GLY A 72 0.85 -3.28 7.44
CA GLY A 72 0.24 -4.21 6.51
C GLY A 72 1.12 -5.43 6.30
N SER A 73 0.49 -6.54 5.93
CA SER A 73 1.14 -7.81 5.66
C SER A 73 0.68 -8.37 4.33
N CYS A 74 1.56 -9.12 3.66
CA CYS A 74 1.20 -9.79 2.43
C CYS A 74 0.25 -10.96 2.70
N GLU A 75 -0.84 -11.05 1.95
CA GLU A 75 -1.69 -12.23 1.89
C GLU A 75 -1.19 -13.21 0.81
N SER A 76 -0.62 -12.67 -0.27
CA SER A 76 -0.04 -13.45 -1.36
C SER A 76 1.17 -12.74 -1.96
N PRO A 77 2.07 -13.43 -2.70
CA PRO A 77 2.10 -14.87 -2.95
C PRO A 77 2.49 -15.69 -1.71
N LYS A 78 2.35 -17.03 -1.78
CA LYS A 78 2.61 -17.96 -0.66
C LYS A 78 3.98 -17.76 0.02
N LYS A 79 5.02 -17.40 -0.74
CA LYS A 79 6.37 -17.14 -0.21
C LYS A 79 6.42 -15.91 0.72
N LEU A 80 5.55 -14.93 0.48
CA LEU A 80 5.48 -13.69 1.24
C LEU A 80 4.31 -13.65 2.23
N HIS A 81 3.40 -14.62 2.18
CA HIS A 81 2.24 -14.69 3.08
C HIS A 81 2.63 -14.49 4.55
N GLY A 82 1.96 -13.55 5.22
CA GLY A 82 2.18 -13.17 6.61
C GLY A 82 3.40 -12.27 6.86
N LYS A 83 4.26 -12.00 5.87
CA LYS A 83 5.39 -11.07 6.03
C LYS A 83 4.88 -9.62 6.09
N GLU A 84 5.42 -8.84 7.01
CA GLU A 84 5.11 -7.43 7.16
C GLU A 84 5.79 -6.60 6.07
N LEU A 85 5.05 -5.64 5.49
CA LEU A 85 5.55 -4.78 4.42
C LEU A 85 6.78 -3.96 4.84
N LYS A 86 6.86 -3.55 6.11
CA LYS A 86 7.98 -2.76 6.65
C LYS A 86 9.32 -3.51 6.62
N ASP A 87 9.27 -4.85 6.61
CA ASP A 87 10.45 -5.72 6.67
C ASP A 87 10.84 -6.24 5.27
N LEU A 88 10.10 -5.87 4.23
CA LEU A 88 10.36 -6.27 2.85
C LEU A 88 11.17 -5.23 2.09
N SER A 89 11.86 -5.72 1.06
CA SER A 89 12.61 -4.93 0.09
C SER A 89 12.05 -5.17 -1.32
N ALA A 90 12.35 -4.28 -2.27
CA ALA A 90 11.89 -4.46 -3.65
C ALA A 90 12.34 -5.81 -4.26
N SER A 91 13.50 -6.34 -3.87
CA SER A 91 14.02 -7.64 -4.34
C SER A 91 13.27 -8.86 -3.81
N ASP A 92 12.44 -8.72 -2.77
CA ASP A 92 11.60 -9.82 -2.28
C ASP A 92 10.42 -10.10 -3.20
N PHE A 93 10.05 -9.12 -4.03
CA PHE A 93 8.99 -9.19 -5.01
C PHE A 93 9.57 -9.78 -6.30
N ASN A 94 8.97 -10.84 -6.83
CA ASN A 94 9.41 -11.45 -8.08
C ASN A 94 8.93 -10.62 -9.27
N CYS A 95 9.77 -9.66 -9.66
CA CYS A 95 9.73 -8.87 -10.88
C CYS A 95 11.04 -9.11 -11.64
#